data_AF-A0A2D9PRD8-F1
#
_entry.id   AF-A0A2D9PRD8-F1
#
_cell.length_a   1.000
_cell.length_b   1.000
_cell.length_c   1.000
_cell.angle_alpha   90.00
_cell.angle_beta   90.00
_cell.angle_gamma   90.00
#
_symmetry.space_group_name_H-M   'P 1'
#
loop_
_entity.id
_entity.type
_entity.pdbx_description
1 polymer ?
#
loop_
_entity_poly.entity_id
_entity_poly.type
_entity_poly.pdbx_seq_one_letter_code
_entity_poly.pdbx_strand_id
1 'polypeptide(L)' 'LCYGRSDEPCYICGDILKRTVIDGRGTTYCRGCQKR' A
#
# COMPACT_ATOMS: atom_id res chain seq x y z
N LEU A 1 6.87 0.11 -6.42
CA LEU A 1 6.54 -1.32 -6.21
C LEU A 1 5.30 -1.57 -5.31
N CYS A 2 4.35 -0.61 -5.20
CA CYS A 2 3.09 -0.82 -4.45
C CYS A 2 1.82 -0.72 -5.32
N TYR A 3 1.81 0.10 -6.38
CA TYR A 3 0.65 0.24 -7.27
C TYR A 3 0.28 -1.09 -7.93
N GLY A 4 -1.00 -1.48 -7.83
CA GLY A 4 -1.54 -2.72 -8.40
C GLY A 4 -1.33 -3.97 -7.54
N ARG A 5 -0.65 -3.85 -6.39
CA ARG A 5 -0.32 -4.96 -5.49
C ARG A 5 -1.12 -4.93 -4.19
N SER A 6 -2.37 -4.49 -4.29
CA SER A 6 -3.30 -4.51 -3.14
C SER A 6 -3.45 -5.95 -2.64
N ASP A 7 -3.43 -6.12 -1.32
CA ASP A 7 -3.48 -7.41 -0.62
C ASP A 7 -2.23 -8.30 -0.76
N GLU A 8 -1.16 -7.81 -1.39
CA GLU A 8 0.13 -8.49 -1.40
C GLU A 8 1.07 -8.01 -0.30
N PRO A 9 2.02 -8.85 0.14
CA PRO A 9 3.04 -8.44 1.10
C PRO A 9 4.00 -7.40 0.51
N CYS A 10 4.36 -6.43 1.34
CA CYS A 10 5.38 -5.43 1.07
C CYS A 10 6.76 -6.10 0.99
N TYR A 11 7.56 -5.75 -0.03
CA TYR A 11 8.92 -6.29 -0.17
C TYR A 11 9.91 -5.82 0.90
N ILE A 12 9.59 -4.74 1.61
CA ILE A 12 10.49 -4.13 2.59
C ILE A 12 10.21 -4.64 4.00
N CYS A 13 8.94 -4.65 4.42
CA CYS A 13 8.56 -5.02 5.79
C CYS A 13 7.66 -6.26 5.89
N GLY A 14 7.19 -6.80 4.76
CA GLY A 14 6.27 -7.95 4.75
C GLY A 14 4.80 -7.61 5.06
N ASP A 15 4.47 -6.38 5.46
CA ASP A 15 3.07 -5.99 5.73
C ASP A 15 2.19 -6.06 4.48
N ILE A 16 0.91 -6.39 4.68
CA ILE A 16 -0.10 -6.40 3.63
C ILE A 16 -0.32 -4.97 3.11
N LEU A 17 -0.12 -4.78 1.81
CA LEU A 17 -0.38 -3.52 1.12
C LEU A 17 -1.89 -3.26 1.06
N LYS A 18 -2.31 -2.09 1.54
CA LYS A 18 -3.71 -1.68 1.46
C LYS A 18 -3.92 -0.67 0.35
N ARG A 19 -4.99 -0.87 -0.40
CA ARG A 19 -5.52 0.14 -1.32
C ARG A 19 -6.48 1.05 -0.58
N THR A 20 -6.30 2.35 -0.75
CA THR A 20 -7.23 3.38 -0.32
C THR A 20 -7.58 4.28 -1.51
N VAL A 21 -8.68 4.98 -1.42
CA VAL A 21 -9.02 6.04 -2.37
C VAL A 21 -8.82 7.37 -1.66
N ILE A 22 -7.91 8.19 -2.17
CA ILE A 22 -7.68 9.56 -1.68
C ILE A 22 -7.99 10.48 -2.84
N ASP A 23 -8.93 11.40 -2.65
CA ASP A 23 -9.31 12.39 -3.66
C ASP A 23 -9.69 11.77 -5.03
N GLY A 24 -10.45 10.67 -4.99
CA GLY A 24 -10.85 9.92 -6.20
C GLY A 24 -9.74 9.11 -6.87
N ARG A 25 -8.50 9.18 -6.38
CA ARG A 25 -7.36 8.40 -6.89
C ARG A 25 -7.11 7.18 -6.00
N GLY A 26 -7.11 6.01 -6.62
CA GLY A 26 -6.76 4.77 -5.93
C GLY A 26 -5.25 4.72 -5.66
N THR A 27 -4.85 4.77 -4.40
CA THR A 27 -3.45 4.68 -3.98
C THR A 27 -3.25 3.41 -3.16
N THR A 28 -2.25 2.61 -3.52
CA THR A 28 -1.85 1.44 -2.73
C THR A 28 -0.63 1.80 -1.91
N TYR A 29 -0.72 1.67 -0.59
CA TYR A 29 0.34 2.05 0.34
C TYR A 29 0.55 0.97 1.41
N CYS A 30 1.76 0.96 1.96
CA CYS A 30 2.13 0.10 3.07
C CYS A 30 1.98 0.86 4.39
N ARG A 31 1.23 0.32 5.36
CA ARG A 31 1.06 0.96 6.67
C ARG A 31 2.33 0.92 7.54
N GLY A 32 3.15 -0.13 7.39
CA GLY A 32 4.42 -0.28 8.12
C GLY A 32 5.53 0.63 7.60
N CYS A 33 5.70 0.72 6.28
CA CYS A 33 6.73 1.55 5.65
C CYS A 33 6.30 3.02 5.47
N GLN A 34 5.06 3.26 5.08
CA GLN A 34 4.54 4.62 4.85
C GLN A 34 3.77 5.08 6.09
N LYS A 35 4.51 5.23 7.20
CA LYS A 35 4.02 5.84 8.45
C LYS A 35 3.96 7.35 8.29
N ARG A 36 2.83 7.87 7.81
CA ARG A 36 2.50 9.29 7.85
C ARG A 36 1.00 9.49 7.93
#